data_AF-A0A9D4V387-F1
#
_entry.id   AF-A0A9D4V387-F1
#
_cell.length_a   1.000
_cell.length_b   1.000
_cell.length_c   1.000
_cell.angle_alpha   90.00
_cell.angle_beta   90.00
_cell.angle_gamma   90.00
#
_symmetry.space_group_name_H-M   'P 1'
#
loop_
_entity.id
_entity.type
_entity.pdbx_description
1 polymer ?
#
loop_
_entity_poly.entity_id
_entity_poly.type
_entity_poly.pdbx_seq_one_letter_code
_entity_poly.pdbx_strand_id
1 'polypeptide(L)'
;MCCSTEGPLILLWICLCCKMAVDSIMGINSETRNYLLYETFLYYNPLFLLAAMLWLWGINLRVFAAFRINYVKVFDLDNTHLMWKEIWMIASWITLIVLTSMTSYLYLSSKDSHLAASQPVLLYSILPLMLVLPFDVFFVTSRIFFLRTLVRIFLPLQPITFADFFVADILTSMAKVLSDLERATCRMFHGQVATLSWFEPDSTCGSHSIWIPCVLALPYLCRFLQCLRQYSDTKDRTCIFNALKYATSFPVILVSALKYHVAVEIWDGVYRPLWLFSGLINTCFSFYWDIRRDWDLNFFLGLFNSKYPLLRANLLYSSHLICAFAIEMTPAVVHEETFPSKIPLNLNTCC
;
A
#
# COMPACT_ATOMS: atom_id res chain seq x y z
N MET A 1 -2.92 -17.52 25.31
CA MET A 1 -3.51 -18.87 25.36
C MET A 1 -4.69 -18.91 24.39
N CYS A 2 -4.43 -19.21 23.11
CA CYS A 2 -5.44 -19.51 22.07
C CYS A 2 -4.80 -20.11 20.80
N CYS A 3 -3.59 -20.68 20.88
CA CYS A 3 -2.87 -21.15 19.69
C CYS A 3 -2.81 -22.68 19.53
N SER A 4 -3.21 -23.46 20.53
CA SER A 4 -2.88 -24.91 20.54
C SER A 4 -3.92 -25.80 19.86
N THR A 5 -5.18 -25.38 19.74
CA THR A 5 -6.27 -26.21 19.18
C THR A 5 -6.63 -25.86 17.74
N GLU A 6 -6.30 -24.65 17.27
CA GLU A 6 -6.64 -24.19 15.92
C GLU A 6 -5.55 -24.48 14.88
N GLY A 7 -4.30 -24.66 15.32
CA GLY A 7 -3.17 -24.97 14.42
C GLY A 7 -3.41 -26.15 13.48
N PRO A 8 -3.90 -27.31 13.98
CA PRO A 8 -4.22 -28.46 13.11
C PRO A 8 -5.32 -28.17 12.08
N LEU A 9 -6.33 -27.37 12.44
CA LEU A 9 -7.43 -27.01 11.54
C LEU A 9 -6.96 -26.08 10.43
N ILE A 10 -6.10 -25.11 10.74
CA ILE A 10 -5.51 -24.20 9.75
C ILE A 10 -4.63 -25.01 8.77
N LEU A 11 -3.79 -25.92 9.28
CA LEU A 11 -2.97 -26.78 8.43
C LEU A 11 -3.83 -27.66 7.52
N LEU A 12 -4.91 -28.26 8.04
CA LEU A 12 -5.85 -29.02 7.24
C LEU A 12 -6.49 -28.15 6.15
N TRP A 13 -6.95 -26.94 6.49
CA TRP A 13 -7.53 -26.01 5.53
C TRP A 13 -6.53 -25.59 4.44
N ILE A 14 -5.27 -25.31 4.78
CA ILE A 14 -4.21 -25.03 3.81
C ILE A 14 -4.01 -26.23 2.87
N CYS A 15 -3.87 -27.43 3.42
CA CYS A 15 -3.70 -28.65 2.63
C CYS A 15 -4.87 -28.89 1.68
N LEU A 16 -6.10 -28.67 2.14
CA LEU A 16 -7.30 -28.77 1.29
C LEU A 16 -7.29 -27.72 0.18
N CYS A 17 -6.99 -26.46 0.50
CA CYS A 17 -6.92 -25.40 -0.50
C CYS A 17 -5.86 -25.68 -1.56
N CYS A 18 -4.66 -26.07 -1.13
CA CYS A 18 -3.57 -26.43 -2.04
C CYS A 18 -3.94 -27.62 -2.92
N LYS A 19 -4.52 -28.68 -2.34
CA LYS A 19 -4.95 -29.84 -3.11
C LYS A 19 -6.00 -29.48 -4.15
N MET A 20 -7.06 -28.77 -3.75
CA MET A 20 -8.11 -28.34 -4.68
C MET A 20 -7.57 -27.43 -5.79
N ALA A 21 -6.69 -26.49 -5.46
CA ALA A 21 -6.06 -25.62 -6.45
C ALA A 21 -5.23 -26.42 -7.46
N VAL A 22 -4.38 -27.35 -6.99
CA VAL A 22 -3.55 -28.21 -7.86
C VAL A 22 -4.44 -29.09 -8.74
N ASP A 23 -5.42 -29.78 -8.17
CA ASP A 23 -6.33 -30.65 -8.92
C ASP A 23 -7.09 -29.87 -10.00
N SER A 24 -7.54 -28.65 -9.68
CA SER A 24 -8.27 -27.78 -10.62
C SER A 24 -7.37 -27.27 -11.76
N ILE A 25 -6.13 -26.90 -11.45
CA ILE A 25 -5.16 -26.41 -12.45
C ILE A 25 -4.68 -27.55 -13.36
N MET A 26 -4.46 -28.74 -12.81
CA MET A 26 -4.00 -29.92 -13.56
C MET A 26 -5.10 -30.53 -14.43
N GLY A 27 -6.37 -30.33 -14.09
CA GLY A 27 -7.51 -30.79 -14.87
C GLY A 27 -7.82 -29.97 -16.13
N ILE A 28 -7.11 -28.85 -16.37
CA ILE A 28 -7.37 -27.92 -17.48
C ILE A 28 -6.29 -28.04 -18.56
N ASN A 29 -6.70 -27.89 -19.82
CA ASN A 29 -5.80 -27.87 -20.98
C ASN A 29 -4.68 -26.82 -20.83
N SER A 30 -3.50 -27.12 -21.36
CA SER A 30 -2.30 -26.27 -21.22
C SER A 30 -2.49 -24.83 -21.72
N GLU A 31 -3.24 -24.64 -22.81
CA GLU A 31 -3.54 -23.31 -23.36
C GLU A 31 -4.43 -22.50 -22.41
N THR A 32 -5.56 -23.07 -21.98
CA THR A 32 -6.53 -22.42 -21.07
C THR A 32 -5.94 -22.15 -19.69
N ARG A 33 -5.00 -22.98 -19.23
CA ARG A 33 -4.39 -22.88 -17.90
C ARG A 33 -3.69 -21.54 -17.67
N ASN A 34 -2.93 -21.04 -18.65
CA ASN A 34 -2.23 -19.76 -18.50
C ASN A 34 -3.21 -18.59 -18.39
N TYR A 35 -4.31 -18.63 -19.13
CA TYR A 35 -5.36 -17.60 -19.04
C TYR A 35 -6.06 -17.62 -17.68
N LEU A 36 -6.43 -18.80 -17.19
CA LEU A 36 -7.04 -18.93 -15.87
C LEU A 36 -6.13 -18.38 -14.76
N LEU A 37 -4.83 -18.72 -14.80
CA LEU A 37 -3.87 -18.21 -13.82
C LEU A 37 -3.70 -16.70 -13.90
N TYR A 38 -3.71 -16.14 -15.10
CA TYR A 38 -3.65 -14.69 -15.31
C TYR A 38 -4.89 -13.98 -14.77
N GLU A 39 -6.10 -14.49 -15.06
CA GLU A 39 -7.35 -13.94 -14.51
C GLU A 39 -7.41 -14.06 -12.99
N THR A 40 -7.01 -15.22 -12.44
CA THR A 40 -6.94 -15.43 -10.99
C THR A 40 -5.99 -14.45 -10.35
N PHE A 41 -4.80 -14.26 -10.93
CA PHE A 41 -3.84 -13.26 -10.45
C PHE A 41 -4.45 -11.86 -10.47
N LEU A 42 -5.12 -11.48 -11.57
CA LEU A 42 -5.73 -10.16 -11.71
C LEU A 42 -6.80 -9.88 -10.64
N TYR A 43 -7.67 -10.83 -10.35
CA TYR A 43 -8.75 -10.62 -9.37
C TYR A 43 -8.26 -10.71 -7.92
N TYR A 44 -7.30 -11.58 -7.61
CA TYR A 44 -6.92 -11.86 -6.21
C TYR A 44 -5.65 -11.15 -5.74
N ASN A 45 -4.74 -10.76 -6.63
CA ASN A 45 -3.51 -10.06 -6.27
C ASN A 45 -3.77 -8.74 -5.50
N PRO A 46 -4.74 -7.87 -5.89
CA PRO A 46 -4.97 -6.62 -5.16
C PRO A 46 -5.36 -6.86 -3.69
N LEU A 47 -6.24 -7.83 -3.45
CA LEU A 47 -6.74 -8.15 -2.11
C LEU A 47 -5.70 -8.91 -1.27
N PHE A 48 -4.87 -9.73 -1.91
CA PHE A 48 -3.74 -10.37 -1.24
C PHE A 48 -2.73 -9.33 -0.75
N LEU A 49 -2.36 -8.37 -1.60
CA LEU A 49 -1.44 -7.29 -1.24
C LEU A 49 -2.05 -6.35 -0.19
N LEU A 50 -3.36 -6.10 -0.22
CA LEU A 50 -4.06 -5.38 0.84
C LEU A 50 -3.96 -6.13 2.18
N ALA A 51 -4.17 -7.45 2.19
CA ALA A 51 -4.02 -8.26 3.40
C ALA A 51 -2.57 -8.24 3.90
N ALA A 52 -1.59 -8.34 3.01
CA ALA A 52 -0.17 -8.25 3.35
C ALA A 52 0.18 -6.89 3.98
N MET A 53 -0.37 -5.79 3.47
CA MET A 53 -0.20 -4.46 4.07
C MET A 53 -0.74 -4.39 5.51
N LEU A 54 -1.88 -5.02 5.80
CA LEU A 54 -2.43 -5.09 7.16
C LEU A 54 -1.56 -5.94 8.09
N TRP A 55 -0.99 -7.04 7.59
CA TRP A 55 -0.01 -7.84 8.34
C TRP A 55 1.22 -7.01 8.72
N LEU A 56 1.79 -6.29 7.75
CA LEU A 56 2.92 -5.39 7.97
C LEU A 56 2.56 -4.28 8.98
N TRP A 57 1.38 -3.68 8.85
CA TRP A 57 0.91 -2.69 9.81
C TRP A 57 0.78 -3.26 11.23
N GLY A 58 0.29 -4.49 11.39
CA GLY A 58 0.23 -5.15 12.69
C GLY A 58 1.63 -5.45 13.26
N ILE A 59 2.62 -5.76 12.42
CA ILE A 59 4.04 -5.89 12.85
C ILE A 59 4.52 -4.55 13.40
N ASN A 60 4.25 -3.45 12.69
CA ASN A 60 4.64 -2.10 13.10
C ASN A 60 4.07 -1.75 14.48
N LEU A 61 2.77 -1.97 14.68
CA LEU A 61 2.12 -1.74 15.96
C LEU A 61 2.67 -2.63 17.09
N ARG A 62 3.04 -3.89 16.79
CA ARG A 62 3.66 -4.78 17.78
C ARG A 62 5.04 -4.26 18.18
N VAL A 63 5.83 -3.79 17.23
CA VAL A 63 7.13 -3.17 17.47
C VAL A 63 6.96 -1.90 18.31
N PHE A 64 6.01 -1.02 17.97
CA PHE A 64 5.72 0.18 18.76
C PHE A 64 5.34 -0.16 20.20
N ALA A 65 4.49 -1.17 20.39
CA ALA A 65 4.12 -1.64 21.72
C ALA A 65 5.32 -2.21 22.50
N ALA A 66 6.17 -3.01 21.85
CA ALA A 66 7.36 -3.59 22.47
C ALA A 66 8.36 -2.52 22.94
N PHE A 67 8.52 -1.44 22.15
CA PHE A 67 9.42 -0.32 22.46
C PHE A 67 8.74 0.85 23.19
N ARG A 68 7.48 0.68 23.62
CA ARG A 68 6.69 1.71 24.34
C ARG A 68 6.62 3.06 23.62
N ILE A 69 6.58 3.03 22.29
CA ILE A 69 6.35 4.22 21.45
C ILE A 69 4.87 4.61 21.59
N ASN A 70 4.59 5.85 21.98
CA ASN A 70 3.21 6.35 22.15
C ASN A 70 2.59 6.74 20.80
N TYR A 71 2.28 5.74 19.97
CA TYR A 71 1.67 5.94 18.66
C TYR A 71 0.23 6.49 18.76
N VAL A 72 -0.47 6.26 19.88
CA VAL A 72 -1.81 6.80 20.14
C VAL A 72 -1.79 8.32 20.08
N LYS A 73 -0.81 8.95 20.74
CA LYS A 73 -0.64 10.41 20.71
C LYS A 73 -0.22 10.92 19.32
N VAL A 74 0.67 10.19 18.64
CA VAL A 74 1.19 10.59 17.31
C VAL A 74 0.10 10.60 16.25
N PHE A 75 -0.78 9.61 16.27
CA PHE A 75 -1.89 9.47 15.32
C PHE A 75 -3.18 10.14 15.80
N ASP A 76 -3.17 10.78 16.98
CA ASP A 76 -4.34 11.36 17.65
C ASP A 76 -5.53 10.37 17.70
N LEU A 77 -5.24 9.16 18.17
CA LEU A 77 -6.20 8.06 18.21
C LEU A 77 -7.03 8.08 19.50
N ASP A 78 -8.30 7.72 19.36
CA ASP A 78 -9.20 7.53 20.49
C ASP A 78 -8.78 6.35 21.39
N ASN A 79 -9.31 6.30 22.62
CA ASN A 79 -9.09 5.21 23.57
C ASN A 79 -9.61 3.83 23.09
N THR A 80 -10.41 3.80 22.02
CA THR A 80 -10.97 2.59 21.39
C THR A 80 -10.22 2.17 20.12
N HIS A 81 -8.96 2.60 19.97
CA HIS A 81 -8.11 2.23 18.85
C HIS A 81 -7.77 0.74 18.81
N LEU A 82 -7.49 0.24 17.62
CA LEU A 82 -7.09 -1.15 17.42
C LEU A 82 -5.65 -1.37 17.86
N MET A 83 -5.46 -2.39 18.69
CA MET A 83 -4.16 -2.96 19.01
C MET A 83 -3.68 -3.88 17.90
N TRP A 84 -2.37 -4.16 17.88
CA TRP A 84 -1.73 -5.06 16.92
C TRP A 84 -2.41 -6.45 16.82
N LYS A 85 -2.98 -6.97 17.93
CA LYS A 85 -3.70 -8.26 17.95
C LYS A 85 -4.97 -8.21 17.12
N GLU A 86 -5.74 -7.12 17.22
CA GLU A 86 -6.99 -6.94 16.49
C GLU A 86 -6.71 -6.71 15.01
N ILE A 87 -5.66 -5.94 14.68
CA ILE A 87 -5.20 -5.79 13.30
C ILE A 87 -4.80 -7.15 12.69
N TRP A 88 -4.04 -7.98 13.40
CA TRP A 88 -3.69 -9.33 12.92
C TRP A 88 -4.88 -10.27 12.84
N MET A 89 -5.87 -10.14 13.72
CA MET A 89 -7.12 -10.87 13.60
C MET A 89 -7.84 -10.48 12.30
N ILE A 90 -7.98 -9.17 12.02
CA ILE A 90 -8.58 -8.67 10.77
C ILE A 90 -7.79 -9.17 9.55
N ALA A 91 -6.46 -9.03 9.57
CA ALA A 91 -5.59 -9.48 8.50
C ALA A 91 -5.74 -10.98 8.24
N SER A 92 -5.83 -11.80 9.31
CA SER A 92 -6.04 -13.25 9.22
C SER A 92 -7.38 -13.58 8.57
N TRP A 93 -8.47 -12.92 8.98
CA TRP A 93 -9.79 -13.14 8.38
C TRP A 93 -9.82 -12.76 6.90
N ILE A 94 -9.24 -11.62 6.52
CA ILE A 94 -9.15 -11.21 5.12
C ILE A 94 -8.32 -12.23 4.33
N THR A 95 -7.14 -12.64 4.81
CA THR A 95 -6.32 -13.66 4.16
C THR A 95 -7.09 -14.98 3.96
N LEU A 96 -7.79 -15.45 4.99
CA LEU A 96 -8.59 -16.67 4.93
C LEU A 96 -9.70 -16.56 3.87
N ILE A 97 -10.47 -15.47 3.88
CA ILE A 97 -11.59 -15.24 2.95
C ILE A 97 -11.08 -15.13 1.50
N VAL A 98 -10.00 -14.37 1.28
CA VAL A 98 -9.38 -14.19 -0.04
C VAL A 98 -8.88 -15.53 -0.60
N LEU A 99 -8.13 -16.31 0.19
CA LEU A 99 -7.59 -17.60 -0.24
C LEU A 99 -8.68 -18.65 -0.46
N THR A 100 -9.71 -18.67 0.39
CA THR A 100 -10.88 -19.54 0.20
C THR A 100 -11.61 -19.18 -1.09
N SER A 101 -11.91 -17.89 -1.31
CA SER A 101 -12.56 -17.41 -2.53
C SER A 101 -11.74 -17.73 -3.79
N MET A 102 -10.41 -17.51 -3.74
CA MET A 102 -9.50 -17.86 -4.85
C MET A 102 -9.54 -19.35 -5.18
N THR A 103 -9.50 -20.20 -4.16
CA THR A 103 -9.56 -21.65 -4.37
C THR A 103 -10.92 -22.07 -4.92
N SER A 104 -12.01 -21.49 -4.41
CA SER A 104 -13.36 -21.69 -4.94
C SER A 104 -13.48 -21.22 -6.39
N TYR A 105 -12.89 -20.09 -6.76
CA TYR A 105 -12.85 -19.59 -8.13
C TYR A 105 -12.14 -20.58 -9.07
N LEU A 106 -10.95 -21.05 -8.70
CA LEU A 106 -10.19 -22.04 -9.48
C LEU A 106 -10.98 -23.34 -9.68
N TYR A 107 -11.59 -23.84 -8.61
CA TYR A 107 -12.41 -25.05 -8.65
C TYR A 107 -13.64 -24.90 -9.55
N LEU A 108 -14.39 -23.82 -9.36
CA LEU A 108 -15.62 -23.55 -10.11
C LEU A 108 -15.33 -23.21 -11.57
N SER A 109 -14.18 -22.61 -11.90
CA SER A 109 -13.82 -22.27 -13.28
C SER A 109 -13.80 -23.48 -14.21
N SER A 110 -13.53 -24.68 -13.68
CA SER A 110 -13.58 -25.93 -14.43
C SER A 110 -14.99 -26.52 -14.59
N LYS A 111 -15.97 -26.03 -13.83
CA LYS A 111 -17.31 -26.62 -13.70
C LYS A 111 -18.42 -25.71 -14.22
N ASP A 112 -18.42 -24.47 -13.76
CA ASP A 112 -19.43 -23.46 -14.03
C ASP A 112 -18.80 -22.06 -13.96
N SER A 113 -18.71 -21.41 -15.12
CA SER A 113 -18.12 -20.08 -15.26
C SER A 113 -18.94 -18.99 -14.56
N HIS A 114 -20.27 -19.12 -14.48
CA HIS A 114 -21.13 -18.15 -13.80
C HIS A 114 -20.93 -18.20 -12.28
N LEU A 115 -20.87 -19.41 -11.72
CA LEU A 115 -20.58 -19.59 -10.30
C LEU A 115 -19.14 -19.16 -9.97
N ALA A 116 -18.18 -19.42 -10.86
CA ALA A 116 -16.82 -18.92 -10.70
C ALA A 116 -16.80 -17.39 -10.66
N ALA A 117 -17.44 -16.73 -11.63
CA ALA A 117 -17.50 -15.27 -11.70
C ALA A 117 -18.10 -14.61 -10.45
N SER A 118 -19.04 -15.29 -9.78
CA SER A 118 -19.63 -14.79 -8.52
C SER A 118 -18.61 -14.65 -7.37
N GLN A 119 -17.55 -15.47 -7.35
CA GLN A 119 -16.60 -15.51 -6.23
C GLN A 119 -15.85 -14.18 -6.02
N PRO A 120 -15.15 -13.62 -7.01
CA PRO A 120 -14.49 -12.33 -6.83
C PRO A 120 -15.50 -11.18 -6.76
N VAL A 121 -16.65 -11.25 -7.44
CA VAL A 121 -17.70 -10.21 -7.35
C VAL A 121 -18.23 -10.06 -5.93
N LEU A 122 -18.57 -11.18 -5.27
CA LEU A 122 -19.03 -11.17 -3.88
C LEU A 122 -17.95 -10.61 -2.95
N LEU A 123 -16.70 -10.99 -3.15
CA LEU A 123 -15.58 -10.53 -2.33
C LEU A 123 -15.37 -9.01 -2.45
N TYR A 124 -15.38 -8.49 -3.69
CA TYR A 124 -15.24 -7.06 -3.99
C TYR A 124 -16.47 -6.24 -3.59
N SER A 125 -17.62 -6.87 -3.38
CA SER A 125 -18.83 -6.20 -2.87
C SER A 125 -18.88 -6.19 -1.34
N ILE A 126 -18.60 -7.34 -0.71
CA ILE A 126 -18.71 -7.52 0.73
C ILE A 126 -17.63 -6.74 1.48
N LEU A 127 -16.36 -6.78 1.05
CA LEU A 127 -15.28 -6.10 1.80
C LEU A 127 -15.50 -4.58 1.92
N PRO A 128 -15.80 -3.83 0.82
CA PRO A 128 -16.10 -2.40 0.94
C PRO A 128 -17.40 -2.13 1.70
N LEU A 129 -18.43 -2.96 1.51
CA LEU A 129 -19.68 -2.83 2.26
C LEU A 129 -19.39 -2.92 3.77
N MET A 130 -18.66 -3.95 4.20
CA MET A 130 -18.25 -4.13 5.60
C MET A 130 -17.44 -2.95 6.14
N LEU A 131 -16.69 -2.24 5.30
CA LEU A 131 -15.98 -1.03 5.71
C LEU A 131 -16.94 0.15 5.94
N VAL A 132 -17.94 0.33 5.08
CA VAL A 132 -18.85 1.50 5.06
C VAL A 132 -20.08 1.35 5.98
N LEU A 133 -20.44 0.12 6.36
CA LEU A 133 -21.63 -0.14 7.18
C LEU A 133 -21.63 0.67 8.50
N PRO A 134 -22.69 1.44 8.81
CA PRO A 134 -22.73 2.27 10.02
C PRO A 134 -23.04 1.50 11.31
N PHE A 135 -23.27 0.19 11.23
CA PHE A 135 -23.61 -0.65 12.38
C PHE A 135 -22.42 -0.89 13.29
N ASP A 136 -22.68 -1.11 14.58
CA ASP A 136 -21.67 -1.46 15.59
C ASP A 136 -21.22 -2.93 15.47
N VAL A 137 -20.66 -3.24 14.31
CA VAL A 137 -20.08 -4.54 13.96
C VAL A 137 -18.66 -4.27 13.45
N PHE A 138 -17.69 -5.11 13.81
CA PHE A 138 -16.30 -5.02 13.34
C PHE A 138 -15.67 -3.62 13.53
N PHE A 139 -15.53 -3.18 14.78
CA PHE A 139 -14.71 -2.00 15.14
C PHE A 139 -15.13 -0.68 14.48
N VAL A 140 -16.40 -0.28 14.68
CA VAL A 140 -17.02 0.88 14.03
C VAL A 140 -16.21 2.18 14.15
N THR A 141 -15.68 2.51 15.33
CA THR A 141 -14.88 3.73 15.54
C THR A 141 -13.67 3.79 14.63
N SER A 142 -12.96 2.66 14.49
CA SER A 142 -11.77 2.58 13.65
C SER A 142 -12.11 2.63 12.16
N ARG A 143 -13.23 2.04 11.74
CA ARG A 143 -13.73 2.16 10.36
C ARG A 143 -14.09 3.60 10.01
N ILE A 144 -14.82 4.30 10.90
CA ILE A 144 -15.18 5.71 10.72
C ILE A 144 -13.92 6.59 10.71
N PHE A 145 -12.96 6.35 11.61
CA PHE A 145 -11.69 7.05 11.61
C PHE A 145 -10.97 6.90 10.26
N PHE A 146 -10.83 5.66 9.77
CA PHE A 146 -10.18 5.38 8.49
C PHE A 146 -10.91 6.04 7.31
N LEU A 147 -12.24 5.93 7.24
CA LEU A 147 -13.04 6.56 6.18
C LEU A 147 -12.94 8.10 6.21
N ARG A 148 -12.98 8.71 7.39
CA ARG A 148 -12.77 10.16 7.53
C ARG A 148 -11.39 10.56 7.06
N THR A 149 -10.34 9.81 7.45
CA THR A 149 -8.96 10.03 6.97
C THR A 149 -8.88 9.95 5.45
N LEU A 150 -9.50 8.94 4.81
CA LEU A 150 -9.55 8.85 3.35
C LEU A 150 -10.22 10.09 2.72
N VAL A 151 -11.35 10.56 3.25
CA VAL A 151 -12.01 11.77 2.77
C VAL A 151 -11.10 13.00 2.88
N ARG A 152 -10.38 13.17 4.00
CA ARG A 152 -9.42 14.27 4.20
C ARG A 152 -8.23 14.20 3.25
N ILE A 153 -7.81 12.99 2.84
CA ILE A 153 -6.73 12.80 1.87
C ILE A 153 -7.17 13.23 0.47
N PHE A 154 -8.36 12.83 0.02
CA PHE A 154 -8.87 13.20 -1.30
C PHE A 154 -9.29 14.68 -1.37
N LEU A 155 -9.70 15.25 -0.24
CA LEU A 155 -10.12 16.65 -0.12
C LEU A 155 -9.32 17.34 0.99
N PRO A 156 -8.05 17.74 0.74
CA PRO A 156 -7.17 18.38 1.73
C PRO A 156 -7.56 19.85 1.97
N LEU A 157 -8.79 20.08 2.45
CA LEU A 157 -9.37 21.39 2.72
C LEU A 157 -9.03 21.95 4.11
N GLN A 158 -8.46 21.11 4.98
CA GLN A 158 -8.10 21.43 6.35
C GLN A 158 -6.60 21.20 6.59
N PRO A 159 -6.04 21.67 7.72
CA PRO A 159 -4.65 21.37 8.08
C PRO A 159 -4.38 19.87 8.07
N ILE A 160 -3.26 19.47 7.47
CA ILE A 160 -2.91 18.06 7.28
C ILE A 160 -2.45 17.48 8.62
N THR A 161 -3.17 16.47 9.12
CA THR A 161 -2.76 15.74 10.32
C THR A 161 -1.70 14.69 9.99
N PHE A 162 -1.01 14.17 11.01
CA PHE A 162 -0.05 13.09 10.81
C PHE A 162 -0.71 11.82 10.22
N ALA A 163 -1.92 11.48 10.67
CA ALA A 163 -2.67 10.34 10.12
C ALA A 163 -2.97 10.51 8.63
N ASP A 164 -3.35 11.72 8.20
CA ASP A 164 -3.61 12.02 6.79
C ASP A 164 -2.33 11.90 5.95
N PHE A 165 -1.20 12.39 6.47
CA PHE A 165 0.11 12.25 5.86
C PHE A 165 0.50 10.77 5.71
N PHE A 166 0.41 10.00 6.80
CA PHE A 166 0.90 8.63 6.87
C PHE A 166 0.08 7.67 5.99
N VAL A 167 -1.25 7.76 6.07
CA VAL A 167 -2.13 6.92 5.24
C VAL A 167 -2.00 7.29 3.76
N ALA A 168 -1.88 8.58 3.43
CA ALA A 168 -1.67 8.98 2.04
C ALA A 168 -0.33 8.46 1.50
N ASP A 169 0.71 8.40 2.33
CA ASP A 169 2.01 7.87 1.94
C ASP A 169 1.93 6.37 1.64
N ILE A 170 1.25 5.61 2.50
CA ILE A 170 0.91 4.19 2.24
C ILE A 170 0.16 4.04 0.91
N LEU A 171 -0.81 4.92 0.62
CA LEU A 171 -1.55 4.85 -0.64
C LEU A 171 -0.65 5.00 -1.88
N THR A 172 0.47 5.73 -1.79
CA THR A 172 1.43 5.81 -2.90
C THR A 172 2.13 4.48 -3.15
N SER A 173 2.49 3.74 -2.10
CA SER A 173 3.00 2.37 -2.21
C SER A 173 1.94 1.39 -2.73
N MET A 174 0.66 1.69 -2.50
CA MET A 174 -0.48 0.91 -2.99
C MET A 174 -1.00 1.37 -4.37
N ALA A 175 -0.34 2.31 -5.05
CA ALA A 175 -0.84 2.86 -6.32
C ALA A 175 -1.07 1.78 -7.38
N LYS A 176 -0.15 0.82 -7.50
CA LYS A 176 -0.29 -0.33 -8.42
C LYS A 176 -1.45 -1.24 -8.01
N VAL A 177 -1.62 -1.48 -6.72
CA VAL A 177 -2.74 -2.27 -6.18
C VAL A 177 -4.08 -1.63 -6.52
N LEU A 178 -4.20 -0.30 -6.38
CA LEU A 178 -5.40 0.45 -6.74
C LEU A 178 -5.70 0.39 -8.24
N SER A 179 -4.65 0.46 -9.08
CA SER A 179 -4.79 0.31 -10.54
C SER A 179 -5.25 -1.10 -10.93
N ASP A 180 -4.75 -2.14 -10.28
CA ASP A 180 -5.21 -3.52 -10.54
C ASP A 180 -6.62 -3.74 -9.98
N LEU A 181 -6.98 -3.08 -8.87
CA LEU A 181 -8.34 -3.06 -8.33
C LEU A 181 -9.33 -2.44 -9.32
N GLU A 182 -8.99 -1.31 -9.95
CA GLU A 182 -9.80 -0.68 -11.01
C GLU A 182 -10.02 -1.63 -12.19
N ARG A 183 -8.97 -2.31 -12.64
CA ARG A 183 -9.08 -3.27 -13.74
C ARG A 183 -9.99 -4.44 -13.39
N ALA A 184 -9.89 -4.95 -12.16
CA ALA A 184 -10.74 -6.02 -11.66
C ALA A 184 -12.21 -5.58 -11.58
N THR A 185 -12.48 -4.41 -10.99
CA THR A 185 -13.86 -3.90 -10.84
C THR A 185 -14.50 -3.54 -12.18
N CYS A 186 -13.74 -2.99 -13.12
CA CYS A 186 -14.24 -2.69 -14.47
C CYS A 186 -14.75 -3.97 -15.15
N ARG A 187 -13.99 -5.07 -15.11
CA ARG A 187 -14.42 -6.36 -15.70
C ARG A 187 -15.66 -6.93 -15.01
N MET A 188 -15.72 -6.83 -13.69
CA MET A 188 -16.88 -7.27 -12.92
C MET A 188 -18.14 -6.49 -13.31
N PHE A 189 -18.01 -5.17 -13.45
CA PHE A 189 -19.12 -4.29 -13.80
C PHE A 189 -19.67 -4.56 -15.21
N HIS A 190 -18.77 -4.84 -16.17
CA HIS A 190 -19.14 -5.16 -17.55
C HIS A 190 -19.48 -6.64 -17.80
N GLY A 191 -19.53 -7.48 -16.77
CA GLY A 191 -19.83 -8.91 -16.92
C GLY A 191 -18.77 -9.71 -17.69
N GLN A 192 -17.53 -9.21 -17.74
CA GLN A 192 -16.42 -9.82 -18.48
C GLN A 192 -15.62 -10.84 -17.65
N VAL A 193 -16.13 -11.24 -16.49
CA VAL A 193 -15.45 -12.16 -15.57
C VAL A 193 -15.55 -13.59 -16.09
N ALA A 194 -14.43 -14.32 -16.12
CA ALA A 194 -14.38 -15.71 -16.57
C ALA A 194 -14.87 -15.89 -18.03
N THR A 195 -14.68 -14.87 -18.87
CA THR A 195 -14.98 -14.91 -20.30
C THR A 195 -13.70 -14.84 -21.12
N LEU A 196 -13.63 -15.57 -22.23
CA LEU A 196 -12.54 -15.51 -23.21
C LEU A 196 -12.49 -14.16 -23.97
N SER A 197 -13.28 -13.15 -23.60
CA SER A 197 -13.37 -11.84 -24.26
C SER A 197 -12.10 -10.99 -24.13
N TRP A 198 -11.08 -11.48 -23.41
CA TRP A 198 -9.79 -10.80 -23.27
C TRP A 198 -8.96 -10.69 -24.56
N PHE A 199 -9.35 -11.39 -25.63
CA PHE A 199 -8.72 -11.28 -26.94
C PHE A 199 -9.11 -10.02 -27.72
N GLU A 200 -10.05 -9.21 -27.23
CA GLU A 200 -10.44 -7.97 -27.88
C GLU A 200 -9.58 -6.79 -27.34
N PRO A 201 -8.62 -6.27 -28.14
CA PRO A 201 -7.77 -5.14 -27.76
C PRO A 201 -8.57 -3.85 -27.48
N ASP A 202 -9.82 -3.78 -27.94
CA ASP A 202 -10.77 -2.68 -27.72
C ASP A 202 -11.70 -2.87 -26.51
N SER A 203 -11.38 -3.81 -25.61
CA SER A 203 -12.17 -3.98 -24.39
C SER A 203 -12.10 -2.72 -23.52
N THR A 204 -13.27 -2.21 -23.12
CA THR A 204 -13.46 -1.01 -22.26
C THR A 204 -12.56 -1.02 -21.01
N CYS A 205 -12.23 -2.20 -20.51
CA CYS A 205 -11.42 -2.44 -19.30
C CYS A 205 -9.97 -2.92 -19.61
N GLY A 206 -9.53 -2.76 -20.85
CA GLY A 206 -8.23 -3.18 -21.34
C GLY A 206 -7.09 -2.22 -21.01
N SER A 207 -5.88 -2.53 -21.47
CA SER A 207 -4.68 -1.74 -21.18
C SER A 207 -4.70 -0.31 -21.78
N HIS A 208 -5.63 -0.04 -22.70
CA HIS A 208 -5.87 1.27 -23.31
C HIS A 208 -6.79 2.17 -22.47
N SER A 209 -7.33 1.69 -21.35
CA SER A 209 -8.22 2.47 -20.49
C SER A 209 -7.47 3.65 -19.86
N ILE A 210 -8.02 4.86 -20.02
CA ILE A 210 -7.51 6.08 -19.38
C ILE A 210 -7.63 6.04 -17.85
N TRP A 211 -8.52 5.20 -17.32
CA TRP A 211 -8.70 5.05 -15.87
C TRP A 211 -7.49 4.41 -15.18
N ILE A 212 -6.75 3.54 -15.88
CA ILE A 212 -5.54 2.90 -15.36
C ILE A 212 -4.51 3.94 -14.90
N PRO A 213 -4.01 4.86 -15.76
CA PRO A 213 -3.07 5.88 -15.33
C PRO A 213 -3.70 6.91 -14.37
N CYS A 214 -5.00 7.21 -14.49
CA CYS A 214 -5.67 8.12 -13.55
C CYS A 214 -5.67 7.57 -12.12
N VAL A 215 -6.06 6.31 -11.92
CA VAL A 215 -6.06 5.66 -10.60
C VAL A 215 -4.65 5.45 -10.07
N LEU A 216 -3.68 5.13 -10.95
CA LEU A 216 -2.28 5.03 -10.57
C LEU A 216 -1.70 6.38 -10.11
N ALA A 217 -2.10 7.48 -10.74
CA ALA A 217 -1.65 8.84 -10.38
C ALA A 217 -2.35 9.41 -9.15
N LEU A 218 -3.53 8.92 -8.81
CA LEU A 218 -4.39 9.48 -7.77
C LEU A 218 -3.70 9.60 -6.38
N PRO A 219 -3.00 8.58 -5.85
CA PRO A 219 -2.31 8.72 -4.57
C PRO A 219 -1.21 9.80 -4.59
N TYR A 220 -0.45 9.87 -5.69
CA TYR A 220 0.60 10.89 -5.87
C TYR A 220 0.01 12.29 -5.97
N LEU A 221 -1.15 12.44 -6.64
CA LEU A 221 -1.89 13.70 -6.68
C LEU A 221 -2.37 14.13 -5.30
N CYS A 222 -2.93 13.22 -4.50
CA CYS A 222 -3.32 13.52 -3.13
C CYS A 222 -2.11 14.03 -2.31
N ARG A 223 -0.96 13.34 -2.38
CA ARG A 223 0.26 13.78 -1.67
C ARG A 223 0.79 15.11 -2.18
N PHE A 224 0.79 15.33 -3.49
CA PHE A 224 1.16 16.61 -4.10
C PHE A 224 0.30 17.74 -3.56
N LEU A 225 -1.04 17.59 -3.57
CA LEU A 225 -1.98 18.58 -3.07
C LEU A 225 -1.86 18.81 -1.56
N GLN A 226 -1.66 17.75 -0.77
CA GLN A 226 -1.39 17.86 0.67
C GLN A 226 -0.11 18.67 0.94
N CYS A 227 0.96 18.45 0.19
CA CYS A 227 2.21 19.19 0.34
C CYS A 227 2.04 20.68 -0.02
N LEU A 228 1.28 20.99 -1.08
CA LEU A 228 0.94 22.37 -1.43
C LEU A 228 0.05 23.03 -0.37
N ARG A 229 -0.92 22.30 0.17
CA ARG A 229 -1.77 22.77 1.28
C ARG A 229 -0.93 23.09 2.50
N GLN A 230 -0.04 22.19 2.89
CA GLN A 230 0.87 22.38 4.02
C GLN A 230 1.78 23.59 3.80
N TYR A 231 2.31 23.79 2.58
CA TYR A 231 3.05 25.01 2.24
C TYR A 231 2.19 26.27 2.39
N SER A 232 0.93 26.21 1.97
CA SER A 232 0.02 27.35 2.11
C SER A 232 -0.15 27.74 3.58
N ASP A 233 -0.26 26.76 4.48
CA ASP A 233 -0.49 26.95 5.91
C ASP A 233 0.78 27.36 6.67
N THR A 234 1.94 26.73 6.40
CA THR A 234 3.18 26.93 7.18
C THR A 234 4.19 27.88 6.53
N LYS A 235 4.09 28.09 5.21
CA LYS A 235 5.08 28.77 4.35
C LYS A 235 6.47 28.13 4.34
N ASP A 236 6.61 26.89 4.81
CA ASP A 236 7.88 26.15 4.75
C ASP A 236 8.18 25.66 3.33
N ARG A 237 9.28 26.16 2.75
CA ARG A 237 9.74 25.80 1.41
C ARG A 237 10.02 24.30 1.26
N THR A 238 10.32 23.58 2.35
CA THR A 238 10.49 22.12 2.34
C THR A 238 9.24 21.41 1.79
N CYS A 239 8.05 21.92 2.09
CA CYS A 239 6.79 21.38 1.57
C CYS A 239 6.71 21.46 0.03
N ILE A 240 7.26 22.50 -0.60
CA ILE A 240 7.30 22.61 -2.07
C ILE A 240 8.22 21.54 -2.65
N PHE A 241 9.39 21.30 -2.05
CA PHE A 241 10.29 20.25 -2.53
C PHE A 241 9.66 18.86 -2.37
N ASN A 242 8.88 18.64 -1.31
CA ASN A 242 8.12 17.41 -1.16
C ASN A 242 7.01 17.28 -2.22
N ALA A 243 6.31 18.37 -2.53
CA ALA A 243 5.35 18.39 -3.63
C ALA A 243 6.04 18.04 -4.96
N LEU A 244 7.20 18.64 -5.24
CA LEU A 244 8.00 18.33 -6.43
C LEU A 244 8.42 16.85 -6.48
N LYS A 245 8.79 16.25 -5.35
CA LYS A 245 9.05 14.80 -5.27
C LYS A 245 7.88 14.00 -5.84
N TYR A 246 6.67 14.18 -5.31
CA TYR A 246 5.50 13.44 -5.81
C TYR A 246 5.13 13.81 -7.26
N ALA A 247 5.39 15.05 -7.68
CA ALA A 247 5.16 15.48 -9.06
C ALA A 247 6.04 14.72 -10.07
N THR A 248 7.24 14.26 -9.68
CA THR A 248 8.10 13.46 -10.56
C THR A 248 7.53 12.09 -10.92
N SER A 249 6.51 11.59 -10.20
CA SER A 249 5.79 10.37 -10.56
C SER A 249 4.90 10.56 -11.81
N PHE A 250 4.35 11.75 -12.04
CA PHE A 250 3.37 11.94 -13.13
C PHE A 250 3.94 11.70 -14.53
N PRO A 251 5.14 12.20 -14.89
CA PRO A 251 5.76 11.87 -16.18
C PRO A 251 5.95 10.37 -16.37
N VAL A 252 6.38 9.64 -15.33
CA VAL A 252 6.55 8.19 -15.40
C VAL A 252 5.24 7.49 -15.73
N ILE A 253 4.16 7.86 -15.05
CA ILE A 253 2.82 7.28 -15.24
C ILE A 253 2.28 7.63 -16.63
N LEU A 254 2.33 8.90 -17.03
CA LEU A 254 1.81 9.36 -18.32
C LEU A 254 2.54 8.70 -19.49
N VAL A 255 3.87 8.67 -19.46
CA VAL A 255 4.65 8.02 -20.52
C VAL A 255 4.43 6.50 -20.51
N SER A 256 4.26 5.87 -19.33
CA SER A 256 3.91 4.44 -19.25
C SER A 256 2.57 4.13 -19.95
N ALA A 257 1.59 5.03 -19.85
CA ALA A 257 0.30 4.85 -20.52
C ALA A 257 0.45 4.96 -22.05
N LEU A 258 1.30 5.88 -22.54
CA LEU A 258 1.53 6.05 -23.97
C LEU A 258 2.04 4.79 -24.67
N LYS A 259 2.69 3.86 -23.94
CA LYS A 259 3.10 2.55 -24.47
C LYS A 259 1.97 1.83 -25.22
N TYR A 260 0.74 1.98 -24.75
CA TYR A 260 -0.43 1.33 -25.35
C TYR A 260 -1.08 2.17 -26.46
N HIS A 261 -0.70 3.43 -26.65
CA HIS A 261 -1.34 4.33 -27.62
C HIS A 261 -0.44 4.75 -28.80
N VAL A 262 0.78 4.21 -28.87
CA VAL A 262 1.76 4.56 -29.90
C VAL A 262 2.31 3.31 -30.58
N ALA A 263 2.79 3.46 -31.81
CA ALA A 263 3.46 2.39 -32.54
C ALA A 263 4.74 1.94 -31.81
N VAL A 264 5.08 0.66 -31.92
CA VAL A 264 6.21 0.04 -31.19
C VAL A 264 7.53 0.74 -31.53
N GLU A 265 7.73 1.14 -32.77
CA GLU A 265 8.94 1.83 -33.23
C GLU A 265 9.09 3.21 -32.56
N ILE A 266 7.97 3.94 -32.39
CA ILE A 266 7.95 5.24 -31.72
C ILE A 266 8.16 5.07 -30.22
N TRP A 267 7.56 4.02 -29.63
CA TRP A 267 7.78 3.66 -28.24
C TRP A 267 9.27 3.41 -27.97
N ASP A 268 9.90 2.50 -28.72
CA ASP A 268 11.29 2.11 -28.47
C ASP A 268 12.29 3.24 -28.75
N GLY A 269 12.01 4.10 -29.73
CA GLY A 269 12.90 5.22 -30.10
C GLY A 269 12.80 6.44 -29.19
N VAL A 270 11.58 6.88 -28.85
CA VAL A 270 11.37 8.19 -28.19
C VAL A 270 10.86 8.03 -26.76
N TYR A 271 9.76 7.29 -26.58
CA TYR A 271 9.06 7.27 -25.30
C TYR A 271 9.72 6.36 -24.27
N ARG A 272 10.37 5.26 -24.68
CA ARG A 272 11.07 4.36 -23.78
C ARG A 272 12.29 5.03 -23.13
N PRO A 273 13.17 5.75 -23.86
CA PRO A 273 14.21 6.56 -23.22
C PRO A 273 13.65 7.64 -22.29
N LEU A 274 12.58 8.33 -22.69
CA LEU A 274 11.93 9.34 -21.85
C LEU A 274 11.33 8.75 -20.57
N TRP A 275 10.72 7.58 -20.67
CA TRP A 275 10.20 6.81 -19.53
C TRP A 275 11.31 6.42 -18.57
N LEU A 276 12.42 5.88 -19.07
CA LEU A 276 13.59 5.53 -18.26
C LEU A 276 14.20 6.75 -17.57
N PHE A 277 14.32 7.87 -18.29
CA PHE A 277 14.84 9.12 -17.73
C PHE A 277 13.92 9.70 -16.65
N SER A 278 12.61 9.70 -16.89
CA SER A 278 11.62 10.11 -15.90
C SER A 278 11.67 9.21 -14.66
N GLY A 279 11.79 7.90 -14.87
CA GLY A 279 11.93 6.92 -13.80
C GLY A 279 13.19 7.15 -12.97
N LEU A 280 14.32 7.42 -13.62
CA LEU A 280 15.58 7.74 -12.95
C LEU A 280 15.44 8.98 -12.05
N ILE A 281 14.86 10.08 -12.57
CA ILE A 281 14.62 11.30 -11.77
C ILE A 281 13.73 10.98 -10.57
N ASN A 282 12.59 10.31 -10.79
CA ASN A 282 11.64 9.98 -9.74
C ASN A 282 12.27 9.11 -8.65
N THR A 283 12.98 8.04 -9.04
CA THR A 283 13.65 7.14 -8.10
C THR A 283 14.78 7.86 -7.35
N CYS A 284 15.64 8.62 -8.02
CA CYS A 284 16.74 9.33 -7.36
C CYS A 284 16.23 10.39 -6.38
N PHE A 285 15.20 11.17 -6.75
CA PHE A 285 14.63 12.18 -5.86
C PHE A 285 13.93 11.52 -4.67
N SER A 286 13.09 10.51 -4.90
CA SER A 286 12.43 9.78 -3.80
C SER A 286 13.44 9.17 -2.84
N PHE A 287 14.47 8.48 -3.37
CA PHE A 287 15.53 7.92 -2.55
C PHE A 287 16.29 8.98 -1.73
N TYR A 288 16.65 10.11 -2.35
CA TYR A 288 17.28 11.21 -1.63
C TYR A 288 16.39 11.72 -0.50
N TRP A 289 15.09 11.89 -0.77
CA TRP A 289 14.14 12.39 0.19
C TRP A 289 14.01 11.44 1.39
N ASP A 290 13.80 10.16 1.14
CA ASP A 290 13.58 9.18 2.20
C ASP A 290 14.82 9.10 3.12
N ILE A 291 16.01 8.95 2.54
CA ILE A 291 17.27 8.85 3.29
C ILE A 291 17.57 10.14 4.07
N ARG A 292 17.50 11.30 3.41
CA ARG A 292 17.99 12.55 4.00
C ARG A 292 16.94 13.31 4.81
N ARG A 293 15.68 13.32 4.36
CA ARG A 293 14.62 14.15 4.95
C ARG A 293 13.77 13.37 5.93
N ASP A 294 13.24 12.23 5.51
CA ASP A 294 12.31 11.47 6.36
C ASP A 294 13.10 10.70 7.44
N TRP A 295 14.16 10.02 7.05
CA TRP A 295 14.99 9.20 7.93
C TRP A 295 16.07 10.00 8.67
N ASP A 296 16.42 11.19 8.18
CA ASP A 296 17.47 12.06 8.70
C ASP A 296 18.82 11.33 8.90
N LEU A 297 19.16 10.47 7.95
CA LEU A 297 20.43 9.76 7.93
C LEU A 297 21.54 10.65 7.38
N ASN A 298 22.71 10.59 8.02
CA ASN A 298 23.91 11.28 7.58
C ASN A 298 24.63 10.56 6.41
N PHE A 299 23.93 9.71 5.65
CA PHE A 299 24.51 8.88 4.59
C PHE A 299 25.44 9.67 3.64
N PHE A 300 25.00 10.85 3.20
CA PHE A 300 25.78 11.72 2.31
C PHE A 300 26.93 12.47 3.01
N LEU A 301 26.83 12.75 4.32
CA LEU A 301 27.92 13.33 5.12
C LEU A 301 28.96 12.26 5.52
N GLY A 302 28.53 11.01 5.64
CA GLY A 302 29.34 9.88 6.09
C GLY A 302 30.39 9.41 5.09
N LEU A 303 30.24 9.76 3.80
CA LEU A 303 31.27 9.54 2.78
C LEU A 303 32.57 10.32 3.05
N PHE A 304 32.53 11.36 3.89
CA PHE A 304 33.66 12.27 4.07
C PHE A 304 34.22 12.38 5.50
N ASN A 305 33.50 12.02 6.59
CA ASN A 305 34.10 11.92 7.96
C ASN A 305 33.15 11.48 9.11
N SER A 306 32.26 10.48 8.92
CA SER A 306 31.47 9.96 10.07
C SER A 306 31.95 8.58 10.52
N LYS A 307 32.19 8.41 11.83
CA LYS A 307 32.50 7.12 12.46
C LYS A 307 31.34 6.11 12.33
N TYR A 308 30.11 6.58 12.04
CA TYR A 308 28.90 5.76 11.82
C TYR A 308 27.96 6.38 10.75
N PRO A 309 28.14 6.08 9.45
CA PRO A 309 27.43 6.75 8.34
C PRO A 309 25.93 6.37 8.22
N LEU A 310 25.50 5.27 8.82
CA LEU A 310 24.13 4.74 8.78
C LEU A 310 23.28 5.16 9.99
N LEU A 311 23.81 5.99 10.89
CA LEU A 311 23.08 6.46 12.06
C LEU A 311 22.40 7.81 11.81
N ARG A 312 21.21 7.99 12.39
CA ARG A 312 20.47 9.26 12.42
C ARG A 312 21.30 10.34 13.12
N ALA A 313 21.18 11.59 12.69
CA ALA A 313 21.90 12.70 13.31
C ALA A 313 21.54 12.91 14.80
N ASN A 314 20.30 12.61 15.18
CA ASN A 314 19.83 12.63 16.57
C ASN A 314 19.36 11.22 16.99
N LEU A 315 20.12 10.57 17.88
CA LEU A 315 19.75 9.28 18.48
C LEU A 315 18.88 9.52 19.71
N LEU A 316 17.63 9.07 19.67
CA LEU A 316 16.71 9.11 20.82
C LEU A 316 16.68 7.80 21.61
N TYR A 317 17.13 6.69 21.01
CA TYR A 317 17.18 5.37 21.62
C TYR A 317 18.61 4.83 21.58
N SER A 318 19.08 4.21 22.67
CA SER A 318 20.46 3.71 22.76
C SER A 318 20.71 2.42 21.95
N SER A 319 19.65 1.75 21.48
CA SER A 319 19.76 0.50 20.71
C SER A 319 19.65 0.74 19.21
N HIS A 320 20.66 0.28 18.47
CA HIS A 320 20.81 0.47 17.02
C HIS A 320 19.69 -0.17 16.20
N LEU A 321 19.13 -1.30 16.65
CA LEU A 321 17.97 -1.95 16.02
C LEU A 321 16.70 -1.11 16.15
N ILE A 322 16.54 -0.38 17.25
CA ILE A 322 15.37 0.47 17.51
C ILE A 322 15.41 1.69 16.59
N CYS A 323 16.59 2.29 16.41
CA CYS A 323 16.75 3.36 15.44
C CYS A 323 16.44 2.87 14.02
N ALA A 324 16.95 1.72 13.59
CA ALA A 324 16.69 1.18 12.26
C ALA A 324 15.19 0.95 11.98
N PHE A 325 14.42 0.43 12.95
CA PHE A 325 12.97 0.25 12.80
C PHE A 325 12.16 1.55 12.94
N ALA A 326 12.60 2.49 13.79
CA ALA A 326 11.94 3.80 13.92
C ALA A 326 12.18 4.70 12.70
N ILE A 327 13.33 4.55 12.04
CA ILE A 327 13.72 5.23 10.80
C ILE A 327 12.67 4.98 9.69
N GLU A 328 12.16 3.76 9.57
CA GLU A 328 11.19 3.39 8.51
C GLU A 328 9.80 4.03 8.68
N MET A 329 9.44 4.50 9.89
CA MET A 329 8.03 4.85 10.22
C MET A 329 7.80 6.24 10.80
N THR A 330 8.85 6.99 11.14
CA THR A 330 8.71 8.34 11.70
C THR A 330 9.50 9.35 10.89
N PRO A 331 8.85 10.17 10.02
CA PRO A 331 9.47 11.35 9.48
C PRO A 331 10.04 12.19 10.62
N ALA A 332 11.21 12.79 10.45
CA ALA A 332 11.86 13.61 11.46
C ALA A 332 10.94 14.69 12.09
N VAL A 333 9.89 15.11 11.37
CA VAL A 333 8.89 16.10 11.78
C VAL A 333 8.02 15.64 12.97
N VAL A 334 7.72 14.34 13.13
CA VAL A 334 6.92 13.82 14.26
C VAL A 334 7.65 13.97 15.60
N HIS A 335 8.98 14.09 15.57
CA HIS A 335 9.81 14.12 16.77
C HIS A 335 9.75 15.43 17.56
N GLU A 336 9.47 16.57 16.92
CA GLU A 336 9.42 17.86 17.63
C GLU A 336 8.16 18.01 18.51
N GLU A 337 7.03 17.39 18.12
CA GLU A 337 5.78 17.46 18.89
C GLU A 337 5.68 16.44 20.02
N THR A 338 6.44 15.34 19.97
CA THR A 338 6.39 14.28 21.01
C THR A 338 7.36 14.50 22.17
N PHE A 339 8.48 15.21 21.96
CA PHE A 339 9.53 15.39 22.97
C PHE A 339 10.14 16.80 22.95
N PRO A 340 9.61 17.76 23.74
CA PRO A 340 10.13 19.14 23.76
C PRO A 340 11.49 19.29 24.46
N SER A 341 12.00 18.24 25.13
CA SER A 341 13.31 18.30 25.80
C SER A 341 14.43 17.93 24.83
N LYS A 342 14.98 18.93 24.14
CA LYS A 342 16.37 18.87 23.67
C LYS A 342 17.24 18.65 24.92
N ILE A 343 17.71 17.42 25.13
CA ILE A 343 18.82 17.19 26.06
C ILE A 343 20.08 17.46 25.24
N PRO A 344 20.79 18.57 25.45
CA PRO A 344 22.11 18.72 24.85
C PRO A 344 23.01 17.67 25.50
N LEU A 345 23.48 16.71 24.71
CA LEU A 345 24.60 15.85 25.10
C LEU A 345 25.84 16.74 25.16
N ASN A 346 26.07 17.33 26.34
CA ASN A 346 27.29 18.03 26.67
C ASN A 346 28.38 16.95 26.83
N LEU A 347 29.20 16.78 25.80
CA LEU A 347 30.23 15.74 25.70
C LEU A 347 31.46 15.95 26.61
N ASN A 348 31.36 16.82 27.62
CA ASN A 348 32.45 17.14 28.54
C ASN A 348 31.97 17.08 30.00
N THR A 349 31.78 15.88 30.55
CA THR A 349 32.01 15.56 31.98
C THR A 349 31.71 14.07 32.21
N CYS A 350 32.75 13.25 32.16
CA CYS A 350 32.80 11.98 32.89
C CYS A 350 33.78 12.16 34.05
N CYS A 351 33.22 12.36 35.25
CA CYS A 351 33.69 11.85 36.52
C CYS A 351 32.46 11.69 37.42
#